data_AF-A0A4Q1T008-F1
#
_entry.id   AF-A0A4Q1T008-F1
#
_cell.length_a   1.000
_cell.length_b   1.000
_cell.length_c   1.000
_cell.angle_alpha   90.00
_cell.angle_beta   90.00
_cell.angle_gamma   90.00
#
_symmetry.space_group_name_H-M   'P 1'
#
loop_
_entity.id
_entity.type
_entity.pdbx_description
1 polymer ?
#
loop_
_entity_poly.entity_id
_entity_poly.type
_entity_poly.pdbx_seq_one_letter_code
_entity_poly.pdbx_strand_id
1 'polypeptide(L)'
;MKVPVGISNRHIHLTREHVDILFGKGYQLKKMKDLKQPGQYACEETVTIEGPKGKIHHVRILGPERKRSQLEISKTDSFVLGVKPPVRDSGDLDHTPGIIIEGTKGRVELTEGVILPVRHIHMDEEDAVRIGVRDKDIVSVKTKGERSVILENVLCRVDPNYVLEFHVDTDEGNAANLKNGDLVEVIELDAYRELRVMSPKTILLFNCGSSSIKYKLYEMPSKSILESGVIEKVTEEAYGGHIEEIAQQMSPYHIDAVAHRVVHGGEEFDQSVVITEETKDIIRRLSPLAPLHNPVNLLGIEWAEKLFPGLPQVAVFDTAFHQTMPPSSYIYPIPYELYLNHKIRKYGFHGSSHRYVMERAEEMMEIPKEKLRLISCHIGNGVSITAIRNGKSYDTSMGMTPLAGVSMGTRSGNIDPGIVPYIAEIQQTDVHGAIEVLNKRSGLLGISGRSNDIRDVLQGAADGDERCRLAIDIFSTKLHTHIGLYLARLNGVDGIIFTAGIGENSPEIREMVCTGLEYAGVYLDHEANYQKRGERFISSRYSPVKVLVIPTNEELIMARDAYQLIL
;
A
#
# COMPACT_ATOMS: atom_id res chain seq x y z
N MET A 1 -15.12 -5.57 -3.88
CA MET A 1 -16.11 -6.64 -4.18
C MET A 1 -17.45 -6.00 -4.53
N LYS A 2 -18.23 -6.59 -5.46
CA LYS A 2 -19.56 -6.07 -5.83
C LYS A 2 -20.65 -6.72 -5.00
N VAL A 3 -21.54 -5.90 -4.44
CA VAL A 3 -22.62 -6.33 -3.54
C VAL A 3 -23.96 -5.81 -4.10
N PRO A 4 -25.01 -6.64 -4.19
CA PRO A 4 -26.34 -6.20 -4.60
C PRO A 4 -27.04 -5.41 -3.49
N VAL A 5 -27.70 -4.32 -3.87
CA VAL A 5 -28.46 -3.44 -2.97
C VAL A 5 -29.83 -4.04 -2.64
N GLY A 6 -30.20 -4.02 -1.37
CA GLY A 6 -31.54 -4.26 -0.83
C GLY A 6 -32.03 -3.02 -0.07
N ILE A 7 -32.96 -2.28 -0.66
CA ILE A 7 -33.61 -1.12 -0.03
C ILE A 7 -34.73 -1.62 0.88
N SER A 8 -34.56 -1.37 2.18
CA SER A 8 -35.52 -1.76 3.21
C SER A 8 -36.56 -0.66 3.40
N ASN A 9 -37.83 -1.02 3.19
CA ASN A 9 -38.94 -0.18 3.57
C ASN A 9 -39.19 -0.26 5.08
N ARG A 10 -39.87 0.76 5.62
CA ARG A 10 -40.41 0.73 6.99
C ARG A 10 -41.16 -0.58 7.25
N HIS A 11 -40.89 -1.22 8.37
CA HIS A 11 -41.49 -2.50 8.72
C HIS A 11 -41.40 -2.75 10.22
N ILE A 12 -42.13 -3.75 10.69
CA ILE A 12 -42.17 -4.12 12.10
C ILE A 12 -41.97 -5.62 12.29
N HIS A 13 -41.19 -5.97 13.30
CA HIS A 13 -41.09 -7.33 13.84
C HIS A 13 -41.91 -7.39 15.13
N LEU A 14 -42.66 -8.47 15.33
CA LEU A 14 -43.56 -8.62 16.49
C LEU A 14 -43.20 -9.83 17.34
N THR A 15 -43.55 -9.78 18.62
CA THR A 15 -43.60 -10.95 19.50
C THR A 15 -44.92 -11.70 19.31
N ARG A 16 -44.96 -12.99 19.68
CA ARG A 16 -46.21 -13.77 19.69
C ARG A 16 -47.31 -13.11 20.52
N GLU A 17 -46.96 -12.56 21.68
CA GLU A 17 -47.89 -11.85 22.55
C GLU A 17 -48.52 -10.63 21.86
N HIS A 18 -47.72 -9.82 21.16
CA HIS A 18 -48.25 -8.67 20.44
C HIS A 18 -49.07 -9.08 19.23
N VAL A 19 -48.72 -10.17 18.54
CA VAL A 19 -49.59 -10.73 17.48
C VAL A 19 -50.95 -11.10 18.05
N ASP A 20 -50.98 -11.76 19.21
CA ASP A 20 -52.22 -12.15 19.89
C ASP A 20 -53.09 -10.94 20.28
N ILE A 21 -52.48 -9.84 20.74
CA ILE A 21 -53.21 -8.61 21.08
C ILE A 21 -53.72 -7.90 19.82
N LEU A 22 -52.89 -7.78 18.78
CA LEU A 22 -53.19 -7.00 17.59
C LEU A 22 -54.17 -7.69 16.64
N PHE A 23 -54.17 -9.02 16.60
CA PHE A 23 -54.96 -9.83 15.64
C PHE A 23 -55.85 -10.90 16.28
N GLY A 24 -55.73 -11.13 17.59
CA GLY A 24 -56.50 -12.11 18.35
C GLY A 24 -55.66 -13.30 18.79
N LYS A 25 -55.98 -13.85 19.96
CA LYS A 25 -55.22 -14.94 20.58
C LYS A 25 -55.12 -16.17 19.67
N GLY A 26 -53.89 -16.65 19.45
CA GLY A 26 -53.59 -17.80 18.61
C GLY A 26 -53.55 -17.50 17.12
N TYR A 27 -53.66 -16.23 16.71
CA TYR A 27 -53.60 -15.85 15.31
C TYR A 27 -52.22 -16.20 14.71
N GLN A 28 -52.23 -16.72 13.49
CA GLN A 28 -51.02 -17.06 12.75
C GLN A 28 -50.85 -16.07 11.61
N LEU A 29 -49.75 -15.31 11.64
CA LEU A 29 -49.37 -14.40 10.55
C LEU A 29 -49.22 -15.18 9.24
N LYS A 30 -49.78 -14.64 8.17
CA LYS A 30 -49.76 -15.30 6.86
C LYS A 30 -48.56 -14.85 6.07
N LYS A 31 -47.75 -15.80 5.61
CA LYS A 31 -46.62 -15.51 4.73
C LYS A 31 -47.11 -15.01 3.37
N MET A 32 -46.70 -13.79 3.00
CA MET A 32 -46.96 -13.19 1.68
C MET A 32 -45.86 -13.54 0.67
N LYS A 33 -44.58 -13.34 1.05
CA LYS A 33 -43.42 -13.67 0.21
C LYS A 33 -42.16 -13.84 1.04
N ASP A 34 -41.22 -14.65 0.56
CA ASP A 34 -39.88 -14.73 1.11
C ASP A 34 -39.11 -13.42 0.90
N LEU A 35 -38.26 -13.10 1.88
CA LEU A 35 -37.23 -12.10 1.74
C LEU A 35 -35.92 -12.77 1.33
N LYS A 36 -34.92 -11.96 0.96
CA LYS A 36 -33.66 -12.50 0.44
C LYS A 36 -32.83 -13.24 1.50
N GLN A 37 -32.87 -12.77 2.75
CA GLN A 37 -32.22 -13.46 3.85
C GLN A 37 -33.00 -14.74 4.20
N PRO A 38 -32.34 -15.92 4.23
CA PRO A 38 -33.01 -17.19 4.47
C PRO A 38 -33.85 -17.21 5.75
N GLY A 39 -35.06 -17.78 5.63
CA GLY A 39 -35.99 -17.92 6.75
C GLY A 39 -36.77 -16.65 7.11
N GLN A 40 -36.45 -15.49 6.54
CA GLN A 40 -37.19 -14.24 6.74
C GLN A 40 -38.27 -14.07 5.67
N TYR A 41 -39.44 -13.55 6.03
CA TYR A 41 -40.55 -13.34 5.10
C TYR A 41 -41.40 -12.12 5.44
N ALA A 42 -42.04 -11.53 4.43
CA ALA A 42 -43.06 -10.51 4.64
C ALA A 42 -44.43 -11.18 4.86
N CYS A 43 -45.21 -10.66 5.79
CA CYS A 43 -46.56 -11.15 6.09
C CYS A 43 -47.65 -10.41 5.29
N GLU A 44 -48.83 -11.01 5.09
CA GLU A 44 -49.98 -10.33 4.47
C GLU A 44 -50.52 -9.19 5.34
N GLU A 45 -50.33 -9.32 6.66
CA GLU A 45 -50.79 -8.37 7.64
C GLU A 45 -49.97 -7.06 7.62
N THR A 46 -50.66 -5.98 7.97
CA THR A 46 -50.07 -4.67 8.22
C THR A 46 -50.68 -4.06 9.47
N VAL A 47 -49.96 -3.14 10.09
CA VAL A 47 -50.41 -2.38 11.27
C VAL A 47 -50.41 -0.89 10.98
N THR A 48 -51.17 -0.14 11.78
CA THR A 48 -51.02 1.31 11.84
C THR A 48 -50.08 1.65 13.00
N ILE A 49 -49.11 2.51 12.73
CA ILE A 49 -48.18 3.04 13.73
C ILE A 49 -48.61 4.45 14.08
N GLU A 50 -48.76 4.74 15.36
CA GLU A 50 -49.19 6.04 15.87
C GLU A 50 -48.13 6.61 16.81
N GLY A 51 -47.64 7.79 16.46
CA GLY A 51 -46.75 8.58 17.30
C GLY A 51 -47.39 9.91 17.70
N PRO A 52 -46.69 10.73 18.52
CA PRO A 52 -47.24 11.96 19.08
C PRO A 52 -47.74 12.99 18.05
N LYS A 53 -47.21 12.97 16.82
CA LYS A 53 -47.57 13.93 15.76
C LYS A 53 -48.51 13.37 14.69
N GLY A 54 -48.60 12.06 14.54
CA GLY A 54 -49.31 11.49 13.39
C GLY A 54 -49.27 9.97 13.34
N LYS A 55 -49.89 9.44 12.28
CA LYS A 55 -50.01 8.01 12.01
C LYS A 55 -49.36 7.64 10.67
N ILE A 56 -48.78 6.45 10.61
CA ILE A 56 -48.37 5.78 9.37
C ILE A 56 -49.18 4.49 9.26
N HIS A 57 -49.96 4.39 8.19
CA HIS A 57 -50.78 3.22 7.90
C HIS A 57 -50.01 2.19 7.08
N HIS A 58 -50.51 0.95 7.06
CA HIS A 58 -50.00 -0.13 6.21
C HIS A 58 -48.52 -0.49 6.45
N VAL A 59 -48.02 -0.38 7.68
CA VAL A 59 -46.66 -0.84 8.03
C VAL A 59 -46.63 -2.36 8.02
N ARG A 60 -45.76 -2.92 7.18
CA ARG A 60 -45.66 -4.37 6.93
C ARG A 60 -45.06 -5.09 8.13
N ILE A 61 -45.65 -6.22 8.51
CA ILE A 61 -45.05 -7.13 9.48
C ILE A 61 -44.08 -8.07 8.77
N LEU A 62 -42.88 -8.24 9.34
CA LEU A 62 -41.93 -9.26 8.91
C LEU A 62 -41.89 -10.41 9.92
N GLY A 63 -41.77 -11.62 9.38
CA GLY A 63 -41.60 -12.85 10.12
C GLY A 63 -40.21 -13.47 9.91
N PRO A 64 -39.82 -14.43 10.77
CA PRO A 64 -40.61 -14.97 11.88
C PRO A 64 -40.72 -13.97 13.05
N GLU A 65 -41.66 -14.26 13.95
CA GLU A 65 -41.79 -13.50 15.19
C GLU A 65 -40.49 -13.52 16.00
N ARG A 66 -40.25 -12.41 16.71
CA ARG A 66 -39.04 -12.20 17.49
C ARG A 66 -39.33 -12.21 18.98
N LYS A 67 -38.28 -12.26 19.79
CA LYS A 67 -38.37 -12.17 21.26
C LYS A 67 -38.80 -10.78 21.74
N ARG A 68 -38.51 -9.74 20.95
CA ARG A 68 -38.90 -8.34 21.21
C ARG A 68 -39.51 -7.76 19.94
N SER A 69 -40.50 -6.88 20.11
CA SER A 69 -41.07 -6.14 18.98
C SER A 69 -40.18 -4.96 18.64
N GLN A 70 -40.02 -4.70 17.35
CA GLN A 70 -39.10 -3.70 16.83
C GLN A 70 -39.68 -3.06 15.59
N LEU A 71 -39.76 -1.73 15.60
CA LEU A 71 -40.17 -0.93 14.47
C LEU A 71 -38.94 -0.27 13.84
N GLU A 72 -38.71 -0.56 12.56
CA GLU A 72 -37.70 0.11 11.75
C GLU A 72 -38.37 1.12 10.82
N ILE A 73 -37.91 2.37 10.89
CA ILE A 73 -38.44 3.48 10.09
C ILE A 73 -37.31 4.31 9.49
N SER A 74 -37.65 5.09 8.46
CA SER A 74 -36.73 6.08 7.88
C SER A 74 -36.68 7.36 8.72
N LYS A 75 -35.71 8.24 8.44
CA LYS A 75 -35.62 9.53 9.11
C LYS A 75 -36.84 10.41 8.80
N THR A 76 -37.34 10.35 7.58
CA THR A 76 -38.56 11.02 7.14
C THR A 76 -39.77 10.61 7.97
N ASP A 77 -39.91 9.31 8.24
CA ASP A 77 -41.02 8.75 9.02
C ASP A 77 -41.00 9.18 10.48
N SER A 78 -39.81 9.33 11.05
CA SER A 78 -39.59 9.87 12.38
C SER A 78 -40.22 11.26 12.54
N PHE A 79 -40.14 12.12 11.51
CA PHE A 79 -40.78 13.44 11.53
C PHE A 79 -42.31 13.36 11.49
N VAL A 80 -42.86 12.46 10.67
CA VAL A 80 -44.31 12.24 10.55
C VAL A 80 -44.90 11.73 11.87
N LEU A 81 -44.27 10.74 12.49
CA LEU A 81 -44.71 10.16 13.76
C LEU A 81 -44.41 11.08 14.94
N GLY A 82 -43.41 11.96 14.83
CA GLY A 82 -43.01 12.83 15.93
C GLY A 82 -42.14 12.15 16.98
N VAL A 83 -41.40 11.11 16.58
CA VAL A 83 -40.46 10.38 17.45
C VAL A 83 -39.02 10.63 17.01
N LYS A 84 -38.08 10.50 17.95
CA LYS A 84 -36.64 10.70 17.71
C LYS A 84 -35.85 9.41 17.99
N PRO A 85 -36.04 8.35 17.17
CA PRO A 85 -35.28 7.13 17.33
C PRO A 85 -33.79 7.33 17.01
N PRO A 86 -32.89 6.62 17.70
CA PRO A 86 -31.47 6.57 17.36
C PRO A 86 -31.22 5.67 16.14
N VAL A 87 -30.05 5.82 15.51
CA VAL A 87 -29.53 4.86 14.51
C VAL A 87 -28.94 3.67 15.25
N ARG A 88 -29.41 2.45 14.95
CA ARG A 88 -29.06 1.23 15.70
C ARG A 88 -28.97 0.00 14.80
N ASP A 89 -28.25 -1.00 15.26
CA ASP A 89 -28.33 -2.35 14.69
C ASP A 89 -29.68 -2.99 15.04
N SER A 90 -30.21 -3.80 14.13
CA SER A 90 -31.47 -4.51 14.37
C SER A 90 -31.31 -5.46 15.56
N GLY A 91 -32.10 -5.24 16.60
CA GLY A 91 -32.07 -5.97 17.87
C GLY A 91 -31.47 -5.19 19.04
N ASP A 92 -30.76 -4.08 18.78
CA ASP A 92 -30.29 -3.13 19.80
C ASP A 92 -31.40 -2.11 20.09
N LEU A 93 -32.29 -2.48 21.01
CA LEU A 93 -33.54 -1.73 21.30
C LEU A 93 -33.49 -0.96 22.62
N ASP A 94 -32.40 -1.07 23.37
CA ASP A 94 -32.35 -0.49 24.72
C ASP A 94 -32.25 1.04 24.62
N HIS A 95 -32.99 1.72 25.50
CA HIS A 95 -33.08 3.19 25.52
C HIS A 95 -33.59 3.81 24.21
N THR A 96 -34.36 3.06 23.43
CA THR A 96 -35.04 3.56 22.23
C THR A 96 -36.44 4.06 22.57
N PRO A 97 -37.01 5.01 21.80
CA PRO A 97 -38.36 5.48 22.07
C PRO A 97 -39.39 4.38 21.80
N GLY A 98 -40.50 4.47 22.53
CA GLY A 98 -41.70 3.70 22.30
C GLY A 98 -42.57 4.25 21.16
N ILE A 99 -43.62 3.51 20.84
CA ILE A 99 -44.63 3.87 19.85
C ILE A 99 -45.92 3.08 20.09
N ILE A 100 -47.02 3.55 19.53
CA ILE A 100 -48.27 2.80 19.60
C ILE A 100 -48.52 2.07 18.28
N ILE A 101 -48.90 0.80 18.39
CA ILE A 101 -49.20 -0.09 17.28
C ILE A 101 -50.67 -0.46 17.34
N GLU A 102 -51.38 -0.30 16.23
CA GLU A 102 -52.80 -0.60 16.10
C GLU A 102 -53.02 -1.68 15.03
N GLY A 103 -53.61 -2.79 15.44
CA GLY A 103 -53.99 -3.92 14.60
C GLY A 103 -55.51 -4.02 14.44
N THR A 104 -55.98 -5.08 13.79
CA THR A 104 -57.41 -5.26 13.49
C THR A 104 -58.28 -5.58 14.72
N LYS A 105 -57.68 -6.08 15.81
CA LYS A 105 -58.38 -6.50 17.03
C LYS A 105 -57.99 -5.73 18.28
N GLY A 106 -56.86 -5.03 18.27
CA GLY A 106 -56.35 -4.38 19.46
C GLY A 106 -55.19 -3.45 19.18
N ARG A 107 -54.65 -2.90 20.27
CA ARG A 107 -53.60 -1.88 20.28
C ARG A 107 -52.53 -2.27 21.30
N VAL A 108 -51.27 -2.06 20.96
CA VAL A 108 -50.11 -2.30 21.82
C VAL A 108 -49.34 -0.99 21.95
N GLU A 109 -49.05 -0.57 23.17
CA GLU A 109 -48.13 0.53 23.44
C GLU A 109 -46.75 -0.05 23.76
N LEU A 110 -45.80 0.15 22.86
CA LEU A 110 -44.40 -0.18 23.12
C LEU A 110 -43.78 0.91 23.97
N THR A 111 -43.10 0.53 25.06
CA THR A 111 -42.30 1.45 25.86
C THR A 111 -40.96 1.78 25.20
N GLU A 112 -40.45 0.87 24.37
CA GLU A 112 -39.22 0.98 23.59
C GLU A 112 -39.31 0.06 22.35
N GLY A 113 -38.43 0.26 21.37
CA GLY A 113 -38.31 -0.62 20.20
C GLY A 113 -38.33 0.08 18.84
N VAL A 114 -38.33 1.42 18.78
CA VAL A 114 -38.28 2.16 17.52
C VAL A 114 -36.85 2.59 17.19
N ILE A 115 -36.36 2.20 16.01
CA ILE A 115 -35.00 2.52 15.54
C ILE A 115 -35.00 3.08 14.12
N LEU A 116 -33.94 3.81 13.79
CA LEU A 116 -33.47 3.95 12.40
C LEU A 116 -32.45 2.83 12.16
N PRO A 117 -32.67 1.92 11.20
CA PRO A 117 -31.73 0.83 10.99
C PRO A 117 -30.39 1.37 10.46
N VAL A 118 -29.28 0.94 11.05
CA VAL A 118 -27.95 1.20 10.48
C VAL A 118 -27.81 0.46 9.16
N ARG A 119 -27.29 1.13 8.13
CA ARG A 119 -26.92 0.46 6.87
C ARG A 119 -25.84 -0.60 7.11
N HIS A 120 -25.98 -1.73 6.47
CA HIS A 120 -25.12 -2.89 6.72
C HIS A 120 -25.05 -3.82 5.51
N ILE A 121 -24.06 -4.70 5.48
CA ILE A 121 -23.95 -5.78 4.50
C ILE A 121 -24.12 -7.10 5.23
N HIS A 122 -25.08 -7.90 4.80
CA HIS A 122 -25.15 -9.32 5.14
C HIS A 122 -24.18 -10.07 4.23
N MET A 123 -23.37 -10.97 4.78
CA MET A 123 -22.46 -11.85 4.04
C MET A 123 -22.19 -13.15 4.80
N ASP A 124 -21.82 -14.20 4.09
CA ASP A 124 -21.33 -15.44 4.70
C ASP A 124 -19.82 -15.34 5.02
N GLU A 125 -19.26 -16.40 5.61
CA GLU A 125 -17.86 -16.46 5.99
C GLU A 125 -16.90 -16.41 4.78
N GLU A 126 -17.27 -17.03 3.66
CA GLU A 126 -16.45 -17.04 2.44
C GLU A 126 -16.36 -15.65 1.81
N ASP A 127 -17.49 -14.96 1.74
CA ASP A 127 -17.60 -13.59 1.29
C ASP A 127 -16.82 -12.62 2.18
N ALA A 128 -16.88 -12.81 3.50
CA ALA A 128 -16.14 -12.02 4.48
C ALA A 128 -14.62 -12.19 4.32
N VAL A 129 -14.15 -13.44 4.18
CA VAL A 129 -12.73 -13.75 3.90
C VAL A 129 -12.29 -13.13 2.58
N ARG A 130 -13.12 -13.19 1.53
CA ARG A 130 -12.80 -12.63 0.21
C ARG A 130 -12.54 -11.13 0.22
N ILE A 131 -13.11 -10.39 1.16
CA ILE A 131 -12.89 -8.94 1.30
C ILE A 131 -12.04 -8.57 2.52
N GLY A 132 -11.60 -9.56 3.30
CA GLY A 132 -10.78 -9.35 4.49
C GLY A 132 -11.51 -8.64 5.64
N VAL A 133 -12.80 -8.92 5.83
CA VAL A 133 -13.59 -8.40 6.98
C VAL A 133 -13.99 -9.53 7.94
N ARG A 134 -14.32 -9.13 9.18
CA ARG A 134 -14.95 -9.97 10.20
C ARG A 134 -16.33 -9.42 10.55
N ASP A 135 -17.11 -10.19 11.30
CA ASP A 135 -18.38 -9.70 11.85
C ASP A 135 -18.15 -8.41 12.65
N LYS A 136 -19.05 -7.44 12.45
CA LYS A 136 -19.01 -6.08 13.03
C LYS A 136 -17.93 -5.14 12.52
N ASP A 137 -17.11 -5.53 11.53
CA ASP A 137 -16.22 -4.57 10.88
C ASP A 137 -17.01 -3.52 10.10
N ILE A 138 -16.41 -2.34 9.90
CA ILE A 138 -17.02 -1.22 9.17
C ILE A 138 -16.32 -1.04 7.83
N VAL A 139 -17.11 -0.86 6.77
CA VAL A 139 -16.64 -0.60 5.41
C VAL A 139 -17.31 0.64 4.81
N SER A 140 -16.76 1.09 3.70
CA SER A 140 -17.34 2.12 2.84
C SER A 140 -17.71 1.52 1.49
N VAL A 141 -18.87 1.96 1.00
CA VAL A 141 -19.52 1.40 -0.18
C VAL A 141 -19.70 2.49 -1.23
N LYS A 142 -19.14 2.27 -2.42
CA LYS A 142 -19.23 3.19 -3.56
C LYS A 142 -20.36 2.80 -4.51
N THR A 143 -21.18 3.79 -4.87
CA THR A 143 -22.22 3.62 -5.89
C THR A 143 -21.65 3.79 -7.30
N LYS A 144 -22.34 3.23 -8.31
CA LYS A 144 -21.97 3.37 -9.73
C LYS A 144 -22.66 4.58 -10.36
N GLY A 145 -22.02 5.17 -11.38
CA GLY A 145 -22.59 6.22 -12.22
C GLY A 145 -21.69 7.47 -12.31
N GLU A 146 -22.09 8.44 -13.14
CA GLU A 146 -21.35 9.71 -13.34
C GLU A 146 -21.26 10.56 -12.07
N ARG A 147 -22.20 10.38 -11.12
CA ARG A 147 -22.21 11.01 -9.79
C ARG A 147 -22.12 9.93 -8.71
N SER A 148 -21.07 9.13 -8.74
CA SER A 148 -20.83 8.11 -7.71
C SER A 148 -20.74 8.76 -6.33
N VAL A 149 -21.41 8.18 -5.34
CA VAL A 149 -21.38 8.57 -3.92
C VAL A 149 -20.68 7.47 -3.13
N ILE A 150 -19.96 7.84 -2.08
CA ILE A 150 -19.40 6.91 -1.10
C ILE A 150 -20.30 6.96 0.14
N LEU A 151 -20.83 5.79 0.52
CA LEU A 151 -21.58 5.58 1.75
C LEU A 151 -20.62 5.01 2.78
N GLU A 152 -20.18 5.87 3.70
CA GLU A 152 -19.30 5.49 4.81
C GLU A 152 -20.08 4.83 5.95
N ASN A 153 -19.35 4.20 6.87
CA ASN A 153 -19.91 3.59 8.09
C ASN A 153 -20.93 2.47 7.83
N VAL A 154 -20.61 1.56 6.91
CA VAL A 154 -21.44 0.40 6.60
C VAL A 154 -21.00 -0.80 7.44
N LEU A 155 -21.90 -1.30 8.30
CA LEU A 155 -21.61 -2.42 9.19
C LEU A 155 -21.58 -3.75 8.42
N CYS A 156 -20.54 -4.56 8.60
CA CYS A 156 -20.49 -5.94 8.11
C CYS A 156 -21.17 -6.87 9.13
N ARG A 157 -22.11 -7.68 8.65
CA ARG A 157 -22.78 -8.72 9.43
C ARG A 157 -22.46 -10.07 8.80
N VAL A 158 -21.73 -10.91 9.54
CA VAL A 158 -21.26 -12.20 9.05
C VAL A 158 -21.99 -13.32 9.79
N ASP A 159 -22.71 -14.14 9.05
CA ASP A 159 -23.36 -15.37 9.54
C ASP A 159 -23.33 -16.41 8.41
N PRO A 160 -23.03 -17.69 8.68
CA PRO A 160 -22.95 -18.72 7.66
C PRO A 160 -24.26 -18.92 6.86
N ASN A 161 -25.39 -18.41 7.33
CA ASN A 161 -26.67 -18.49 6.62
C ASN A 161 -27.04 -17.21 5.87
N TYR A 162 -26.21 -16.17 5.91
CA TYR A 162 -26.52 -14.92 5.22
C TYR A 162 -26.29 -15.02 3.72
N VAL A 163 -27.18 -14.35 2.99
CA VAL A 163 -27.03 -14.16 1.55
C VAL A 163 -26.51 -12.75 1.32
N LEU A 164 -25.49 -12.62 0.47
CA LEU A 164 -24.85 -11.34 0.21
C LEU A 164 -25.83 -10.24 -0.20
N GLU A 165 -25.92 -9.18 0.60
CA GLU A 165 -26.80 -8.04 0.34
C GLU A 165 -26.43 -6.80 1.16
N PHE A 166 -26.33 -5.65 0.49
CA PHE A 166 -26.16 -4.34 1.12
C PHE A 166 -27.53 -3.73 1.45
N HIS A 167 -27.86 -3.67 2.72
CA HIS A 167 -29.10 -3.11 3.26
C HIS A 167 -28.95 -1.62 3.55
N VAL A 168 -29.91 -0.85 3.03
CA VAL A 168 -29.99 0.61 3.17
C VAL A 168 -31.46 1.01 3.29
N ASP A 169 -31.76 2.09 4.02
CA ASP A 169 -33.14 2.56 4.13
C ASP A 169 -33.61 3.35 2.89
N THR A 170 -34.90 3.68 2.84
CA THR A 170 -35.49 4.41 1.71
C THR A 170 -34.95 5.82 1.52
N ASP A 171 -34.66 6.56 2.59
CA ASP A 171 -34.13 7.93 2.50
C ASP A 171 -32.71 7.90 1.93
N GLU A 172 -31.87 7.02 2.47
CA GLU A 172 -30.49 6.82 2.04
C GLU A 172 -30.43 6.28 0.60
N GLY A 173 -31.26 5.31 0.25
CA GLY A 173 -31.37 4.78 -1.11
C GLY A 173 -31.78 5.86 -2.12
N ASN A 174 -32.76 6.70 -1.78
CA ASN A 174 -33.18 7.82 -2.63
C ASN A 174 -32.07 8.88 -2.76
N ALA A 175 -31.40 9.24 -1.66
CA ALA A 175 -30.31 10.21 -1.66
C ALA A 175 -29.11 9.75 -2.51
N ALA A 176 -28.82 8.45 -2.51
CA ALA A 176 -27.76 7.83 -3.29
C ALA A 176 -28.21 7.40 -4.71
N ASN A 177 -29.47 7.64 -5.08
CA ASN A 177 -30.09 7.22 -6.34
C ASN A 177 -29.94 5.71 -6.63
N LEU A 178 -30.13 4.89 -5.59
CA LEU A 178 -30.05 3.43 -5.66
C LEU A 178 -31.43 2.80 -5.91
N LYS A 179 -31.42 1.63 -6.54
CA LYS A 179 -32.58 0.73 -6.72
C LYS A 179 -32.26 -0.67 -6.21
N ASN A 180 -33.30 -1.41 -5.83
CA ASN A 180 -33.17 -2.84 -5.49
C ASN A 180 -32.49 -3.61 -6.63
N GLY A 181 -31.43 -4.34 -6.30
CA GLY A 181 -30.64 -5.12 -7.25
C GLY A 181 -29.49 -4.35 -7.92
N ASP A 182 -29.36 -3.04 -7.71
CA ASP A 182 -28.17 -2.30 -8.15
C ASP A 182 -26.90 -2.89 -7.52
N LEU A 183 -25.77 -2.79 -8.22
CA LEU A 183 -24.49 -3.27 -7.70
C LEU A 183 -23.65 -2.10 -7.20
N VAL A 184 -23.31 -2.15 -5.92
CA VAL A 184 -22.35 -1.25 -5.28
C VAL A 184 -21.01 -1.96 -5.08
N GLU A 185 -19.95 -1.19 -4.90
CA GLU A 185 -18.61 -1.71 -4.70
C GLU A 185 -18.11 -1.39 -3.28
N VAL A 186 -17.68 -2.40 -2.54
CA VAL A 186 -16.94 -2.19 -1.29
C VAL A 186 -15.56 -1.68 -1.65
N ILE A 187 -15.22 -0.46 -1.23
CA ILE A 187 -14.02 0.28 -1.66
C ILE A 187 -13.03 0.61 -0.54
N GLU A 188 -13.51 0.72 0.70
CA GLU A 188 -12.68 1.18 1.83
C GLU A 188 -13.07 0.40 3.08
N LEU A 189 -12.09 0.03 3.89
CA LEU A 189 -12.27 -0.55 5.22
C LEU A 189 -12.05 0.60 6.19
N ASP A 190 -13.12 1.32 6.54
CA ASP A 190 -12.97 2.64 7.17
C ASP A 190 -12.73 2.58 8.69
N ALA A 191 -11.70 3.33 9.10
CA ALA A 191 -11.35 3.90 10.42
C ALA A 191 -11.33 3.03 11.70
N TYR A 192 -12.13 1.98 11.87
CA TYR A 192 -12.12 1.17 13.11
C TYR A 192 -10.93 0.23 13.22
N ARG A 193 -10.20 0.01 12.11
CA ARG A 193 -8.84 -0.51 12.18
C ARG A 193 -7.95 0.49 12.92
N GLU A 194 -7.96 1.79 12.63
CA GLU A 194 -7.07 2.76 13.31
C GLU A 194 -7.15 2.70 14.84
N LEU A 195 -8.34 2.53 15.42
CA LEU A 195 -8.49 2.45 16.88
C LEU A 195 -8.12 1.09 17.51
N ARG A 196 -8.15 -0.02 16.76
CA ARG A 196 -7.64 -1.34 17.21
C ARG A 196 -6.17 -1.58 16.82
N VAL A 197 -5.66 -0.82 15.87
CA VAL A 197 -4.31 -0.90 15.29
C VAL A 197 -3.29 -0.09 16.12
N MET A 198 -3.72 0.80 17.03
CA MET A 198 -2.81 1.53 17.92
C MET A 198 -2.22 0.71 19.07
N SER A 199 -2.21 -0.64 19.04
CA SER A 199 -1.23 -1.35 19.87
C SER A 199 0.14 -1.08 19.27
N PRO A 200 1.07 -0.40 19.97
CA PRO A 200 2.40 -0.19 19.46
C PRO A 200 3.03 -1.55 19.16
N LYS A 201 3.57 -1.69 17.94
CA LYS A 201 4.25 -2.89 17.48
C LYS A 201 5.71 -2.57 17.27
N THR A 202 6.57 -3.40 17.82
CA THR A 202 8.00 -3.26 17.64
C THR A 202 8.44 -4.17 16.50
N ILE A 203 8.96 -3.57 15.42
CA ILE A 203 9.42 -4.28 14.23
C ILE A 203 10.94 -4.20 14.14
N LEU A 204 11.61 -5.35 14.22
CA LEU A 204 13.05 -5.46 14.00
C LEU A 204 13.33 -5.64 12.51
N LEU A 205 14.19 -4.82 11.95
CA LEU A 205 14.55 -4.85 10.53
C LEU A 205 15.95 -5.41 10.36
N PHE A 206 16.16 -6.25 9.34
CA PHE A 206 17.47 -6.72 8.91
C PHE A 206 17.71 -6.40 7.43
N ASN A 207 18.89 -5.85 7.16
CA ASN A 207 19.46 -5.75 5.81
C ASN A 207 20.80 -6.48 5.81
N CYS A 208 20.74 -7.76 5.43
CA CYS A 208 21.86 -8.68 5.43
C CYS A 208 22.61 -8.61 4.09
N GLY A 209 23.77 -7.96 4.07
CA GLY A 209 24.68 -7.91 2.92
C GLY A 209 25.87 -8.87 3.08
N SER A 210 26.60 -9.12 1.99
CA SER A 210 27.74 -10.05 1.97
C SER A 210 28.91 -9.65 2.87
N SER A 211 28.97 -8.39 3.31
CA SER A 211 30.06 -7.87 4.15
C SER A 211 29.56 -7.02 5.32
N SER A 212 28.25 -6.91 5.52
CA SER A 212 27.67 -6.14 6.61
C SER A 212 26.24 -6.56 6.93
N ILE A 213 25.83 -6.35 8.17
CA ILE A 213 24.45 -6.49 8.63
C ILE A 213 24.02 -5.15 9.20
N LYS A 214 22.99 -4.54 8.61
CA LYS A 214 22.33 -3.37 9.21
C LYS A 214 21.05 -3.81 9.90
N TYR A 215 20.79 -3.27 11.07
CA TYR A 215 19.56 -3.53 11.80
C TYR A 215 18.96 -2.26 12.39
N LYS A 216 17.64 -2.28 12.55
CA LYS A 216 16.90 -1.15 13.10
C LYS A 216 15.62 -1.64 13.76
N LEU A 217 15.33 -1.13 14.94
CA LEU A 217 14.13 -1.44 15.70
C LEU A 217 13.18 -0.23 15.63
N TYR A 218 12.02 -0.42 15.01
CA TYR A 218 10.98 0.60 14.94
C TYR A 218 9.83 0.28 15.88
N GLU A 219 9.29 1.31 16.51
CA GLU A 219 7.94 1.28 17.06
C GLU A 219 6.96 1.84 16.01
N MET A 220 5.94 1.05 15.66
CA MET A 220 4.87 1.41 14.73
C MET A 220 3.54 1.51 15.50
N PRO A 221 2.67 2.49 15.19
CA PRO A 221 2.72 3.39 14.02
C PRO A 221 3.47 4.71 14.28
N SER A 222 4.09 4.90 15.45
CA SER A 222 4.78 6.15 15.83
C SER A 222 5.98 6.48 14.91
N LYS A 223 6.53 5.47 14.22
CA LYS A 223 7.73 5.56 13.35
C LYS A 223 8.98 5.90 14.15
N SER A 224 8.94 5.71 15.47
CA SER A 224 10.06 5.97 16.37
C SER A 224 11.12 4.89 16.23
N ILE A 225 12.39 5.29 16.18
CA ILE A 225 13.52 4.36 16.17
C ILE A 225 13.91 4.13 17.62
N LEU A 226 13.78 2.89 18.09
CA LEU A 226 14.15 2.50 19.45
C LEU A 226 15.64 2.11 19.53
N GLU A 227 16.16 1.47 18.48
CA GLU A 227 17.55 1.02 18.40
C GLU A 227 17.99 0.91 16.94
N SER A 228 19.28 1.09 16.65
CA SER A 228 19.82 0.91 15.31
C SER A 228 21.32 0.65 15.33
N GLY A 229 21.81 -0.16 14.40
CA GLY A 229 23.24 -0.39 14.27
C GLY A 229 23.65 -0.98 12.94
N VAL A 230 24.97 -1.10 12.78
CA VAL A 230 25.61 -1.75 11.63
C VAL A 230 26.79 -2.54 12.13
N ILE A 231 26.87 -3.80 11.71
CA ILE A 231 28.06 -4.63 11.85
C ILE A 231 28.71 -4.68 10.47
N GLU A 232 29.95 -4.21 10.36
CA GLU A 232 30.74 -4.24 9.12
C GLU A 232 31.76 -5.39 9.14
N LYS A 233 32.30 -5.72 7.96
CA LYS A 233 33.32 -6.77 7.76
C LYS A 233 32.85 -8.16 8.19
N VAL A 234 31.57 -8.43 7.99
CA VAL A 234 30.97 -9.74 8.28
C VAL A 234 31.44 -10.76 7.26
N THR A 235 31.81 -11.96 7.73
CA THR A 235 32.06 -13.14 6.90
C THR A 235 30.87 -14.11 6.98
N GLU A 236 30.72 -14.98 5.99
CA GLU A 236 29.63 -15.97 5.96
C GLU A 236 29.65 -16.92 7.18
N GLU A 237 30.85 -17.31 7.64
CA GLU A 237 31.05 -18.18 8.80
C GLU A 237 30.62 -17.52 10.13
N ALA A 238 30.80 -16.20 10.24
CA ALA A 238 30.46 -15.44 11.45
C ALA A 238 29.02 -14.88 11.45
N TYR A 239 28.28 -15.07 10.34
CA TYR A 239 26.97 -14.42 10.15
C TYR A 239 25.97 -14.75 11.25
N GLY A 240 25.90 -16.02 11.67
CA GLY A 240 25.02 -16.47 12.75
C GLY A 240 25.34 -15.81 14.09
N GLY A 241 26.61 -15.79 14.47
CA GLY A 241 27.06 -15.18 15.72
C GLY A 241 26.76 -13.68 15.80
N HIS A 242 26.84 -12.96 14.67
CA HIS A 242 26.46 -11.55 14.63
C HIS A 242 24.94 -11.32 14.75
N ILE A 243 24.11 -12.19 14.17
CA ILE A 243 22.65 -12.10 14.37
C ILE A 243 22.28 -12.46 15.82
N GLU A 244 22.97 -13.42 16.43
CA GLU A 244 22.86 -13.73 17.87
C GLU A 244 23.22 -12.53 18.75
N GLU A 245 24.33 -11.83 18.44
CA GLU A 245 24.74 -10.61 19.14
C GLU A 245 23.67 -9.52 19.05
N ILE A 246 23.11 -9.29 17.86
CA ILE A 246 22.01 -8.34 17.66
C ILE A 246 20.78 -8.77 18.47
N ALA A 247 20.41 -10.05 18.44
CA ALA A 247 19.28 -10.57 19.21
C ALA A 247 19.46 -10.39 20.72
N GLN A 248 20.67 -10.59 21.24
CA GLN A 248 21.01 -10.30 22.63
C GLN A 248 20.88 -8.81 22.95
N GLN A 249 21.36 -7.92 22.07
CA GLN A 249 21.17 -6.48 22.23
C GLN A 249 19.68 -6.09 22.21
N MET A 250 18.85 -6.81 21.46
CA MET A 250 17.40 -6.58 21.42
C MET A 250 16.63 -7.17 22.61
N SER A 251 17.27 -7.96 23.49
CA SER A 251 16.61 -8.61 24.63
C SER A 251 15.83 -7.69 25.60
N PRO A 252 16.19 -6.40 25.78
CA PRO A 252 15.37 -5.48 26.59
C PRO A 252 14.04 -5.08 25.93
N TYR A 253 13.86 -5.34 24.64
CA TYR A 253 12.69 -4.93 23.87
C TYR A 253 11.77 -6.12 23.60
N HIS A 254 10.45 -5.87 23.62
CA HIS A 254 9.49 -6.81 23.08
C HIS A 254 9.42 -6.63 21.57
N ILE A 255 9.77 -7.67 20.80
CA ILE A 255 9.69 -7.66 19.33
C ILE A 255 8.41 -8.38 18.89
N ASP A 256 7.61 -7.72 18.06
CA ASP A 256 6.38 -8.27 17.51
C ASP A 256 6.57 -8.93 16.13
N ALA A 257 7.54 -8.46 15.34
CA ALA A 257 7.83 -8.98 14.00
C ALA A 257 9.27 -8.70 13.58
N VAL A 258 9.75 -9.45 12.58
CA VAL A 258 11.03 -9.19 11.92
C VAL A 258 10.82 -8.93 10.43
N ALA A 259 11.40 -7.87 9.86
CA ALA A 259 11.34 -7.61 8.42
C ALA A 259 12.73 -7.69 7.78
N HIS A 260 12.81 -8.38 6.65
CA HIS A 260 14.04 -8.65 5.93
C HIS A 260 14.03 -7.94 4.58
N ARG A 261 15.08 -7.16 4.31
CA ARG A 261 15.33 -6.68 2.96
C ARG A 261 15.84 -7.83 2.11
N VAL A 262 15.18 -8.08 0.98
CA VAL A 262 15.59 -9.09 0.00
C VAL A 262 15.88 -8.39 -1.33
N VAL A 263 17.06 -8.62 -1.91
CA VAL A 263 17.49 -7.87 -3.08
C VAL A 263 16.68 -8.22 -4.34
N HIS A 264 16.30 -9.48 -4.54
CA HIS A 264 15.65 -9.90 -5.77
C HIS A 264 14.43 -10.79 -5.54
N GLY A 265 13.25 -10.30 -5.92
CA GLY A 265 11.96 -11.01 -5.82
C GLY A 265 11.48 -11.69 -7.12
N GLY A 266 12.19 -11.51 -8.23
CA GLY A 266 11.82 -12.16 -9.50
C GLY A 266 10.51 -11.61 -10.06
N GLU A 267 9.75 -12.45 -10.78
CA GLU A 267 8.35 -12.16 -11.15
C GLU A 267 7.35 -12.67 -10.09
N GLU A 268 7.84 -13.37 -9.07
CA GLU A 268 7.02 -14.08 -8.08
C GLU A 268 6.51 -13.13 -6.99
N PHE A 269 7.26 -12.06 -6.71
CA PHE A 269 6.96 -11.09 -5.66
C PHE A 269 6.84 -9.67 -6.22
N ASP A 270 5.60 -9.18 -6.28
CA ASP A 270 5.25 -7.80 -6.65
C ASP A 270 4.97 -6.89 -5.45
N GLN A 271 4.99 -7.46 -4.25
CA GLN A 271 4.80 -6.78 -2.97
C GLN A 271 5.56 -7.49 -1.86
N SER A 272 5.59 -6.89 -0.67
CA SER A 272 6.12 -7.52 0.54
C SER A 272 5.20 -8.66 0.99
N VAL A 273 5.78 -9.73 1.55
CA VAL A 273 5.03 -10.93 1.94
C VAL A 273 5.45 -11.43 3.31
N VAL A 274 4.53 -12.07 4.03
CA VAL A 274 4.86 -12.85 5.23
C VAL A 274 5.67 -14.07 4.81
N ILE A 275 6.78 -14.32 5.49
CA ILE A 275 7.72 -15.39 5.16
C ILE A 275 7.13 -16.73 5.60
N THR A 276 7.13 -17.66 4.65
CA THR A 276 6.78 -19.08 4.81
C THR A 276 7.91 -19.96 4.25
N GLU A 277 7.84 -21.28 4.44
CA GLU A 277 8.76 -22.22 3.76
C GLU A 277 8.74 -22.04 2.23
N GLU A 278 7.53 -21.88 1.65
CA GLU A 278 7.39 -21.62 0.21
C GLU A 278 8.09 -20.31 -0.20
N THR A 279 7.96 -19.26 0.62
CA THR A 279 8.66 -17.98 0.37
C THR A 279 10.18 -18.19 0.35
N LYS A 280 10.72 -18.93 1.32
CA LYS A 280 12.16 -19.26 1.40
C LYS A 280 12.63 -20.08 0.20
N ASP A 281 11.84 -21.05 -0.24
CA ASP A 281 12.13 -21.87 -1.43
C ASP A 281 12.18 -21.04 -2.71
N ILE A 282 11.24 -20.10 -2.88
CA ILE A 282 11.25 -19.18 -4.01
C ILE A 282 12.48 -18.26 -3.95
N ILE A 283 12.80 -17.65 -2.80
CA ILE A 283 14.00 -16.82 -2.63
C ILE A 283 15.26 -17.62 -3.00
N ARG A 284 15.35 -18.89 -2.56
CA ARG A 284 16.44 -19.80 -2.89
C ARG A 284 16.55 -20.02 -4.40
N ARG A 285 15.42 -20.31 -5.08
CA ARG A 285 15.34 -20.49 -6.54
C ARG A 285 15.73 -19.24 -7.32
N LEU A 286 15.49 -18.04 -6.76
CA LEU A 286 15.85 -16.76 -7.36
C LEU A 286 17.32 -16.36 -7.12
N SER A 287 18.07 -17.10 -6.31
CA SER A 287 19.48 -16.82 -6.04
C SER A 287 20.36 -16.64 -7.28
N PRO A 288 20.18 -17.39 -8.39
CA PRO A 288 20.95 -17.16 -9.62
C PRO A 288 20.78 -15.76 -10.23
N LEU A 289 19.68 -15.05 -9.93
CA LEU A 289 19.46 -13.66 -10.39
C LEU A 289 20.24 -12.64 -9.54
N ALA A 290 20.55 -12.98 -8.29
CA ALA A 290 21.31 -12.13 -7.36
C ALA A 290 22.23 -12.97 -6.45
N PRO A 291 23.27 -13.62 -7.02
CA PRO A 291 24.03 -14.69 -6.35
C PRO A 291 24.82 -14.19 -5.14
N LEU A 292 25.20 -12.91 -5.11
CA LEU A 292 25.92 -12.30 -3.99
C LEU A 292 25.01 -11.76 -2.88
N HIS A 293 23.69 -11.81 -3.07
CA HIS A 293 22.74 -11.11 -2.19
C HIS A 293 21.65 -12.03 -1.67
N ASN A 294 20.87 -12.66 -2.56
CA ASN A 294 19.73 -13.49 -2.15
C ASN A 294 20.13 -14.63 -1.19
N PRO A 295 21.24 -15.37 -1.39
CA PRO A 295 21.67 -16.39 -0.43
C PRO A 295 21.92 -15.82 0.98
N VAL A 296 22.56 -14.65 1.06
CA VAL A 296 22.85 -13.98 2.34
C VAL A 296 21.57 -13.41 2.98
N ASN A 297 20.63 -12.91 2.17
CA ASN A 297 19.32 -12.50 2.66
C ASN A 297 18.55 -13.69 3.26
N LEU A 298 18.55 -14.83 2.57
CA LEU A 298 17.93 -16.06 3.03
C LEU A 298 18.58 -16.61 4.31
N LEU A 299 19.91 -16.58 4.40
CA LEU A 299 20.64 -16.94 5.61
C LEU A 299 20.21 -16.08 6.80
N GLY A 300 20.03 -14.77 6.58
CA GLY A 300 19.53 -13.84 7.60
C GLY A 300 18.12 -14.18 8.09
N ILE A 301 17.22 -14.59 7.18
CA ILE A 301 15.86 -15.05 7.49
C ILE A 301 15.93 -16.32 8.35
N GLU A 302 16.69 -17.33 7.92
CA GLU A 302 16.79 -18.62 8.61
C GLU A 302 17.40 -18.47 10.02
N TRP A 303 18.33 -17.53 10.23
CA TRP A 303 18.85 -17.22 11.55
C TRP A 303 17.85 -16.47 12.43
N ALA A 304 17.16 -15.48 11.89
CA ALA A 304 16.10 -14.79 12.64
C ALA A 304 14.99 -15.77 13.07
N GLU A 305 14.66 -16.76 12.25
CA GLU A 305 13.64 -17.77 12.57
C GLU A 305 14.05 -18.65 13.76
N LYS A 306 15.33 -19.02 13.84
CA LYS A 306 15.88 -19.76 14.98
C LYS A 306 15.88 -18.92 16.27
N LEU A 307 16.20 -17.64 16.16
CA LEU A 307 16.41 -16.75 17.32
C LEU A 307 15.12 -16.12 17.84
N PHE A 308 14.11 -15.96 16.98
CA PHE A 308 12.81 -15.40 17.31
C PHE A 308 11.69 -16.39 16.98
N PRO A 309 11.64 -17.55 17.67
CA PRO A 309 10.70 -18.62 17.32
C PRO A 309 9.26 -18.16 17.49
N GLY A 310 8.44 -18.38 16.46
CA GLY A 310 7.02 -18.03 16.45
C GLY A 310 6.70 -16.57 16.15
N LEU A 311 7.70 -15.69 15.97
CA LEU A 311 7.44 -14.33 15.50
C LEU A 311 7.18 -14.32 13.99
N PRO A 312 6.16 -13.58 13.51
CA PRO A 312 5.97 -13.38 12.09
C PRO A 312 7.16 -12.65 11.48
N GLN A 313 7.63 -13.13 10.34
CA GLN A 313 8.65 -12.46 9.55
C GLN A 313 8.12 -12.00 8.20
N VAL A 314 8.66 -10.92 7.68
CA VAL A 314 8.23 -10.32 6.41
C VAL A 314 9.41 -10.09 5.49
N ALA A 315 9.29 -10.49 4.22
CA ALA A 315 10.28 -10.18 3.19
C ALA A 315 9.83 -8.96 2.38
N VAL A 316 10.74 -8.00 2.22
CA VAL A 316 10.52 -6.75 1.47
C VAL A 316 11.52 -6.70 0.32
N PHE A 317 11.01 -6.76 -0.91
CA PHE A 317 11.85 -6.95 -2.09
C PHE A 317 12.18 -5.63 -2.79
N ASP A 318 13.48 -5.40 -3.05
CA ASP A 318 13.97 -4.23 -3.80
C ASP A 318 13.38 -4.13 -5.22
N THR A 319 12.97 -5.26 -5.80
CA THR A 319 12.40 -5.36 -7.15
C THR A 319 10.89 -5.21 -7.20
N ALA A 320 10.18 -5.29 -6.06
CA ALA A 320 8.70 -5.40 -6.02
C ALA A 320 8.01 -4.20 -6.67
N PHE A 321 8.43 -2.98 -6.31
CA PHE A 321 7.86 -1.74 -6.85
C PHE A 321 7.86 -1.67 -8.39
N HIS A 322 8.85 -2.31 -9.00
CA HIS A 322 9.07 -2.30 -10.45
C HIS A 322 8.28 -3.37 -11.22
N GLN A 323 7.57 -4.29 -10.54
CA GLN A 323 6.75 -5.30 -11.22
C GLN A 323 5.57 -4.71 -12.01
N THR A 324 5.25 -3.43 -11.77
CA THR A 324 4.23 -2.68 -12.51
C THR A 324 4.69 -2.19 -13.90
N MET A 325 5.96 -2.38 -14.26
CA MET A 325 6.47 -2.02 -15.58
C MET A 325 5.73 -2.78 -16.70
N PRO A 326 5.33 -2.12 -17.81
CA PRO A 326 4.79 -2.82 -18.96
C PRO A 326 5.89 -3.63 -19.70
N PRO A 327 5.52 -4.65 -20.50
CA PRO A 327 6.47 -5.45 -21.28
C PRO A 327 7.44 -4.62 -22.13
N SER A 328 6.97 -3.51 -22.68
CA SER A 328 7.79 -2.56 -23.47
C SER A 328 8.88 -1.84 -22.67
N SER A 329 8.86 -1.92 -21.33
CA SER A 329 9.91 -1.38 -20.46
C SER A 329 10.85 -2.46 -19.96
N TYR A 330 10.38 -3.72 -19.81
CA TYR A 330 11.17 -4.77 -19.19
C TYR A 330 11.72 -5.85 -20.11
N ILE A 331 11.14 -6.06 -21.29
CA ILE A 331 11.67 -7.02 -22.25
C ILE A 331 12.89 -6.42 -22.95
N TYR A 332 14.01 -7.15 -22.94
CA TYR A 332 15.17 -6.82 -23.74
C TYR A 332 14.94 -7.20 -25.21
N PRO A 333 15.46 -6.41 -26.18
CA PRO A 333 15.37 -6.73 -27.60
C PRO A 333 16.40 -7.82 -28.01
N ILE A 334 16.28 -8.99 -27.39
CA ILE A 334 17.07 -10.21 -27.63
C ILE A 334 16.10 -11.37 -27.90
N PRO A 335 16.55 -12.58 -28.31
CA PRO A 335 15.64 -13.71 -28.54
C PRO A 335 14.67 -13.92 -27.38
N TYR A 336 13.37 -13.92 -27.69
CA TYR A 336 12.29 -13.87 -26.70
C TYR A 336 12.22 -15.13 -25.84
N GLU A 337 12.74 -16.25 -26.35
CA GLU A 337 12.86 -17.53 -25.65
C GLU A 337 13.72 -17.40 -24.38
N LEU A 338 14.69 -16.48 -24.36
CA LEU A 338 15.49 -16.20 -23.16
C LEU A 338 14.64 -15.62 -22.03
N TYR A 339 13.64 -14.81 -22.36
CA TYR A 339 12.65 -14.36 -21.40
C TYR A 339 11.75 -15.53 -20.97
N LEU A 340 11.17 -16.27 -21.92
CA LEU A 340 10.22 -17.35 -21.59
C LEU A 340 10.83 -18.44 -20.71
N ASN A 341 12.05 -18.88 -21.03
CA ASN A 341 12.70 -20.02 -20.39
C ASN A 341 13.52 -19.64 -19.15
N HIS A 342 14.11 -18.44 -19.14
CA HIS A 342 15.09 -18.04 -18.12
C HIS A 342 14.74 -16.73 -17.42
N LYS A 343 13.61 -16.11 -17.78
CA LYS A 343 13.17 -14.84 -17.18
C LYS A 343 14.24 -13.74 -17.27
N ILE A 344 14.99 -13.72 -18.38
CA ILE A 344 15.93 -12.63 -18.68
C ILE A 344 15.13 -11.39 -19.07
N ARG A 345 15.01 -10.46 -18.12
CA ARG A 345 14.27 -9.20 -18.26
C ARG A 345 14.88 -8.13 -17.36
N LYS A 346 14.41 -6.90 -17.52
CA LYS A 346 14.60 -5.84 -16.53
C LYS A 346 13.78 -6.15 -15.27
N TYR A 347 14.42 -6.05 -14.11
CA TYR A 347 13.76 -6.11 -12.80
C TYR A 347 13.81 -4.75 -12.11
N GLY A 348 14.96 -4.07 -12.12
CA GLY A 348 15.14 -2.80 -11.41
C GLY A 348 15.34 -2.96 -9.91
N PHE A 349 15.95 -1.97 -9.26
CA PHE A 349 16.28 -1.98 -7.83
C PHE A 349 16.13 -0.60 -7.22
N HIS A 350 16.32 -0.51 -5.89
CA HIS A 350 15.94 0.63 -5.07
C HIS A 350 14.41 0.87 -5.07
N GLY A 351 13.61 -0.19 -5.26
CA GLY A 351 12.15 -0.09 -5.30
C GLY A 351 11.56 0.52 -4.04
N SER A 352 12.04 0.13 -2.86
CA SER A 352 11.63 0.72 -1.57
C SER A 352 11.93 2.22 -1.50
N SER A 353 13.09 2.65 -1.99
CA SER A 353 13.45 4.07 -2.02
C SER A 353 12.55 4.86 -2.98
N HIS A 354 12.37 4.37 -4.21
CA HIS A 354 11.52 5.02 -5.21
C HIS A 354 10.06 5.09 -4.75
N ARG A 355 9.55 4.02 -4.12
CA ARG A 355 8.21 3.99 -3.54
C ARG A 355 8.07 5.00 -2.41
N TYR A 356 9.03 5.04 -1.49
CA TYR A 356 9.04 6.01 -0.39
C TYR A 356 8.98 7.45 -0.88
N VAL A 357 9.90 7.84 -1.77
CA VAL A 357 9.98 9.24 -2.21
C VAL A 357 8.81 9.64 -3.10
N MET A 358 8.16 8.70 -3.78
CA MET A 358 6.90 8.93 -4.47
C MET A 358 5.77 9.25 -3.48
N GLU A 359 5.60 8.46 -2.42
CA GLU A 359 4.59 8.72 -1.37
C GLU A 359 4.83 10.07 -0.68
N ARG A 360 6.10 10.41 -0.41
CA ARG A 360 6.45 11.73 0.12
C ARG A 360 6.18 12.87 -0.86
N ALA A 361 6.44 12.68 -2.15
CA ALA A 361 6.14 13.68 -3.17
C ALA A 361 4.62 13.90 -3.33
N GLU A 362 3.80 12.84 -3.23
CA GLU A 362 2.34 12.95 -3.16
C GLU A 362 1.90 13.87 -2.02
N GLU A 363 2.44 13.66 -0.82
CA GLU A 363 2.14 14.51 0.34
C GLU A 363 2.62 15.96 0.14
N MET A 364 3.85 16.16 -0.33
CA MET A 364 4.43 17.50 -0.52
C MET A 364 3.76 18.31 -1.63
N MET A 365 3.30 17.63 -2.69
CA MET A 365 2.65 18.27 -3.83
C MET A 365 1.14 18.42 -3.63
N GLU A 366 0.57 17.78 -2.60
CA GLU A 366 -0.87 17.75 -2.32
C GLU A 366 -1.70 17.26 -3.51
N ILE A 367 -1.12 16.34 -4.29
CA ILE A 367 -1.75 15.74 -5.48
C ILE A 367 -1.68 14.22 -5.32
N PRO A 368 -2.82 13.50 -5.43
CA PRO A 368 -2.82 12.05 -5.37
C PRO A 368 -1.85 11.44 -6.38
N LYS A 369 -1.06 10.45 -5.95
CA LYS A 369 -0.03 9.81 -6.79
C LYS A 369 -0.59 9.23 -8.09
N GLU A 370 -1.87 8.84 -8.12
CA GLU A 370 -2.57 8.34 -9.31
C GLU A 370 -2.68 9.39 -10.43
N LYS A 371 -2.49 10.67 -10.09
CA LYS A 371 -2.50 11.81 -11.04
C LYS A 371 -1.10 12.34 -11.36
N LEU A 372 -0.06 11.80 -10.73
CA LEU A 372 1.30 12.28 -10.88
C LEU A 372 2.11 11.46 -11.90
N ARG A 373 2.95 12.17 -12.65
CA ARG A 373 4.07 11.66 -13.44
C ARG A 373 5.35 12.19 -12.81
N LEU A 374 6.17 11.29 -12.30
CA LEU A 374 7.36 11.65 -11.55
C LEU A 374 8.58 10.97 -12.16
N ILE A 375 9.73 11.62 -12.04
CA ILE A 375 11.03 10.98 -12.21
C ILE A 375 11.73 11.00 -10.86
N SER A 376 11.97 9.83 -10.28
CA SER A 376 12.72 9.70 -9.03
C SER A 376 14.16 9.28 -9.32
N CYS A 377 15.10 10.05 -8.80
CA CYS A 377 16.54 9.91 -8.96
C CYS A 377 17.15 9.51 -7.62
N HIS A 378 17.34 8.21 -7.41
CA HIS A 378 18.10 7.69 -6.28
C HIS A 378 19.58 7.75 -6.64
N ILE A 379 20.30 8.72 -6.08
CA ILE A 379 21.71 8.96 -6.39
C ILE A 379 22.54 8.75 -5.12
N GLY A 380 23.06 7.53 -4.95
CA GLY A 380 23.99 7.17 -3.89
C GLY A 380 25.24 6.51 -4.47
N ASN A 381 25.86 5.59 -3.71
CA ASN A 381 26.93 4.73 -4.24
C ASN A 381 26.43 3.85 -5.40
N GLY A 382 25.21 3.34 -5.27
CA GLY A 382 24.41 2.84 -6.38
C GLY A 382 23.47 3.94 -6.86
N VAL A 383 23.23 3.99 -8.17
CA VAL A 383 22.39 5.03 -8.77
C VAL A 383 21.31 4.40 -9.63
N SER A 384 20.05 4.76 -9.38
CA SER A 384 18.96 4.40 -10.28
C SER A 384 17.96 5.54 -10.45
N ILE A 385 17.42 5.64 -11.67
CA ILE A 385 16.38 6.60 -12.02
C ILE A 385 15.14 5.78 -12.41
N THR A 386 13.99 6.19 -11.90
CA THR A 386 12.71 5.53 -12.17
C THR A 386 11.69 6.53 -12.71
N ALA A 387 11.06 6.18 -13.82
CA ALA A 387 9.87 6.84 -14.33
C ALA A 387 8.65 6.29 -13.61
N ILE A 388 7.88 7.15 -12.96
CA ILE A 388 6.69 6.80 -12.21
C ILE A 388 5.50 7.47 -12.88
N ARG A 389 4.43 6.70 -13.08
CA ARG A 389 3.17 7.18 -13.68
C ARG A 389 2.01 6.60 -12.92
N ASN A 390 1.12 7.47 -12.45
CA ASN A 390 -0.12 7.10 -11.75
C ASN A 390 0.17 6.19 -10.55
N GLY A 391 1.15 6.56 -9.72
CA GLY A 391 1.56 5.81 -8.53
C GLY A 391 2.31 4.49 -8.79
N LYS A 392 2.68 4.20 -10.05
CA LYS A 392 3.30 2.93 -10.46
C LYS A 392 4.63 3.15 -11.18
N SER A 393 5.58 2.23 -10.99
CA SER A 393 6.84 2.21 -11.74
C SER A 393 6.57 1.89 -13.21
N TYR A 394 6.76 2.88 -14.08
CA TYR A 394 6.58 2.74 -15.52
C TYR A 394 7.85 2.27 -16.25
N ASP A 395 9.03 2.70 -15.79
CA ASP A 395 10.33 2.26 -16.28
C ASP A 395 11.41 2.55 -15.22
N THR A 396 12.53 1.84 -15.27
CA THR A 396 13.66 2.05 -14.34
C THR A 396 15.01 1.80 -15.01
N SER A 397 16.05 2.50 -14.54
CA SER A 397 17.34 2.54 -15.22
C SER A 397 18.15 1.26 -15.02
N MET A 398 18.04 0.64 -13.84
CA MET A 398 18.71 -0.63 -13.57
C MET A 398 18.03 -1.77 -14.32
N GLY A 399 18.82 -2.80 -14.60
CA GLY A 399 18.50 -3.86 -15.53
C GLY A 399 17.99 -5.13 -14.86
N MET A 400 18.48 -6.25 -15.40
CA MET A 400 18.42 -7.55 -14.72
C MET A 400 19.29 -7.52 -13.45
N THR A 401 20.38 -6.75 -13.50
CA THR A 401 21.31 -6.55 -12.39
C THR A 401 21.47 -5.06 -12.08
N PRO A 402 22.00 -4.70 -10.89
CA PRO A 402 22.29 -3.32 -10.53
C PRO A 402 23.44 -2.67 -11.31
N LEU A 403 24.06 -3.36 -12.28
CA LEU A 403 25.15 -2.83 -13.10
C LEU A 403 24.63 -1.93 -14.23
N ALA A 404 23.47 -2.25 -14.80
CA ALA A 404 22.88 -1.47 -15.88
C ALA A 404 22.34 -0.12 -15.39
N GLY A 405 22.16 0.80 -16.33
CA GLY A 405 21.65 2.14 -16.08
C GLY A 405 22.72 3.21 -16.25
N VAL A 406 22.76 4.15 -15.30
CA VAL A 406 23.69 5.28 -15.31
C VAL A 406 25.01 4.93 -14.61
N SER A 407 26.03 5.76 -14.83
CA SER A 407 27.30 5.64 -14.12
C SER A 407 27.11 5.81 -12.61
N MET A 408 27.91 5.11 -11.81
CA MET A 408 27.80 5.09 -10.34
C MET A 408 29.19 5.31 -9.70
N GLY A 409 29.33 5.08 -8.39
CA GLY A 409 30.62 5.22 -7.71
C GLY A 409 31.71 4.31 -8.29
N THR A 410 31.44 3.01 -8.40
CA THR A 410 32.38 2.00 -8.92
C THR A 410 31.85 1.23 -10.13
N ARG A 411 30.58 1.42 -10.47
CA ARG A 411 29.89 0.69 -11.54
C ARG A 411 29.87 1.50 -12.83
N SER A 412 30.06 0.83 -13.96
CA SER A 412 30.12 1.49 -15.27
C SER A 412 28.79 2.11 -15.69
N GLY A 413 27.67 1.46 -15.34
CA GLY A 413 26.40 1.71 -16.03
C GLY A 413 26.39 1.05 -17.41
N ASN A 414 25.49 1.53 -18.28
CA ASN A 414 25.36 1.04 -19.66
C ASN A 414 26.62 1.28 -20.49
N ILE A 415 27.10 0.21 -21.12
CA ILE A 415 28.20 0.20 -22.08
C ILE A 415 27.85 -0.71 -23.26
N ASP A 416 28.65 -0.66 -24.33
CA ASP A 416 28.54 -1.60 -25.44
C ASP A 416 28.81 -3.05 -24.95
N PRO A 417 27.89 -4.01 -25.16
CA PRO A 417 28.10 -5.41 -24.79
C PRO A 417 29.37 -6.04 -25.40
N GLY A 418 29.83 -5.58 -26.58
CA GLY A 418 31.06 -6.05 -27.22
C GLY A 418 32.33 -5.75 -26.42
N ILE A 419 32.28 -4.78 -25.49
CA ILE A 419 33.40 -4.45 -24.61
C ILE A 419 33.67 -5.57 -23.59
N VAL A 420 32.64 -6.31 -23.16
CA VAL A 420 32.79 -7.35 -22.12
C VAL A 420 33.76 -8.46 -22.55
N PRO A 421 33.56 -9.16 -23.69
CA PRO A 421 34.52 -10.17 -24.14
C PRO A 421 35.88 -9.56 -24.50
N TYR A 422 35.93 -8.30 -24.97
CA TYR A 422 37.19 -7.62 -25.26
C TYR A 422 38.02 -7.37 -23.98
N ILE A 423 37.39 -6.94 -22.88
CA ILE A 423 38.05 -6.81 -21.58
C ILE A 423 38.58 -8.16 -21.10
N ALA A 424 37.77 -9.22 -21.24
CA ALA A 424 38.16 -10.57 -20.86
C ALA A 424 39.43 -11.01 -21.59
N GLU A 425 39.49 -10.78 -22.91
CA GLU A 425 40.64 -11.10 -23.75
C GLU A 425 41.90 -10.32 -23.34
N ILE A 426 41.82 -8.99 -23.26
CA ILE A 426 43.02 -8.16 -22.99
C ILE A 426 43.52 -8.29 -21.55
N GLN A 427 42.65 -8.62 -20.59
CA GLN A 427 43.03 -8.86 -19.19
C GLN A 427 43.32 -10.32 -18.90
N GLN A 428 43.24 -11.20 -19.90
CA GLN A 428 43.44 -12.64 -19.76
C GLN A 428 42.58 -13.22 -18.62
N THR A 429 41.31 -12.82 -18.60
CA THR A 429 40.31 -13.23 -17.61
C THR A 429 39.06 -13.74 -18.32
N ASP A 430 38.09 -14.26 -17.57
CA ASP A 430 36.82 -14.71 -18.12
C ASP A 430 35.76 -13.59 -18.09
N VAL A 431 34.53 -13.91 -18.50
CA VAL A 431 33.41 -12.96 -18.48
C VAL A 431 33.14 -12.46 -17.06
N HIS A 432 33.32 -13.29 -16.03
CA HIS A 432 33.11 -12.87 -14.64
C HIS A 432 34.16 -11.84 -14.21
N GLY A 433 35.43 -12.05 -14.57
CA GLY A 433 36.49 -11.09 -14.35
C GLY A 433 36.23 -9.75 -15.04
N ALA A 434 35.77 -9.77 -16.30
CA ALA A 434 35.37 -8.56 -17.00
C ALA A 434 34.20 -7.83 -16.29
N ILE A 435 33.17 -8.56 -15.87
CA ILE A 435 32.04 -8.01 -15.11
C ILE A 435 32.48 -7.45 -13.75
N GLU A 436 33.50 -8.02 -13.10
CA GLU A 436 34.06 -7.50 -11.85
C GLU A 436 34.75 -6.14 -12.07
N VAL A 437 35.48 -5.97 -13.19
CA VAL A 437 36.02 -4.65 -13.60
C VAL A 437 34.90 -3.62 -13.69
N LEU A 438 33.80 -3.99 -14.34
CA LEU A 438 32.65 -3.12 -14.55
C LEU A 438 31.89 -2.80 -13.26
N ASN A 439 31.95 -3.68 -12.25
CA ASN A 439 31.27 -3.48 -10.97
C ASN A 439 32.09 -2.72 -9.93
N LYS A 440 33.41 -2.97 -9.88
CA LYS A 440 34.26 -2.54 -8.76
C LYS A 440 35.32 -1.51 -9.14
N ARG A 441 35.70 -1.41 -10.41
CA ARG A 441 36.82 -0.57 -10.86
C ARG A 441 36.44 0.45 -11.94
N SER A 442 35.14 0.71 -12.09
CA SER A 442 34.60 1.61 -13.11
C SER A 442 33.94 2.84 -12.46
N GLY A 443 33.05 3.53 -13.17
CA GLY A 443 32.30 4.66 -12.62
C GLY A 443 33.19 5.86 -12.28
N LEU A 444 32.79 6.62 -11.25
CA LEU A 444 33.56 7.74 -10.71
C LEU A 444 35.01 7.33 -10.37
N LEU A 445 35.19 6.16 -9.73
CA LEU A 445 36.50 5.65 -9.37
C LEU A 445 37.38 5.40 -10.59
N GLY A 446 36.85 4.70 -11.59
CA GLY A 446 37.61 4.33 -12.79
C GLY A 446 38.08 5.55 -13.58
N ILE A 447 37.19 6.54 -13.77
CA ILE A 447 37.50 7.74 -14.56
C ILE A 447 38.40 8.70 -13.78
N SER A 448 38.04 9.05 -12.54
CA SER A 448 38.86 9.95 -11.72
C SER A 448 40.23 9.36 -11.40
N GLY A 449 40.30 8.03 -11.23
CA GLY A 449 41.49 7.37 -10.70
C GLY A 449 41.78 7.72 -9.24
N ARG A 450 40.83 8.34 -8.54
CA ARG A 450 41.01 8.93 -7.21
C ARG A 450 40.09 8.28 -6.17
N SER A 451 38.78 8.43 -6.33
CA SER A 451 37.79 8.01 -5.34
C SER A 451 36.46 7.65 -6.00
N ASN A 452 35.68 6.78 -5.36
CA ASN A 452 34.27 6.56 -5.69
C ASN A 452 33.33 7.53 -4.95
N ASP A 453 33.84 8.33 -4.00
CA ASP A 453 33.09 9.35 -3.27
C ASP A 453 33.04 10.65 -4.08
N ILE A 454 31.83 11.13 -4.37
CA ILE A 454 31.64 12.35 -5.17
C ILE A 454 32.27 13.59 -4.53
N ARG A 455 32.38 13.63 -3.20
CA ARG A 455 32.96 14.79 -2.47
C ARG A 455 34.45 14.92 -2.77
N ASP A 456 35.16 13.80 -2.77
CA ASP A 456 36.60 13.76 -3.08
C ASP A 456 36.86 14.10 -4.56
N VAL A 457 35.96 13.67 -5.45
CA VAL A 457 36.05 13.94 -6.89
C VAL A 457 35.73 15.41 -7.18
N LEU A 458 34.70 15.99 -6.55
CA LEU A 458 34.39 17.43 -6.64
C LEU A 458 35.56 18.28 -6.15
N GLN A 459 36.16 17.92 -5.02
CA GLN A 459 37.35 18.61 -4.52
C GLN A 459 38.52 18.49 -5.49
N GLY A 460 38.79 17.29 -6.02
CA GLY A 460 39.85 17.10 -7.00
C GLY A 460 39.65 17.97 -8.25
N ALA A 461 38.42 18.07 -8.75
CA ALA A 461 38.10 18.93 -9.90
C ALA A 461 38.31 20.43 -9.60
N ALA A 462 37.96 20.87 -8.38
CA ALA A 462 38.22 22.23 -7.89
C ALA A 462 39.73 22.52 -7.74
N ASP A 463 40.52 21.51 -7.37
CA ASP A 463 41.99 21.57 -7.29
C ASP A 463 42.67 21.52 -8.67
N GLY A 464 41.88 21.40 -9.75
CA GLY A 464 42.37 21.44 -11.13
C GLY A 464 42.58 20.08 -11.80
N ASP A 465 42.23 18.96 -11.15
CA ASP A 465 42.36 17.62 -11.72
C ASP A 465 41.35 17.40 -12.87
N GLU A 466 41.88 17.27 -14.09
CA GLU A 466 41.11 17.09 -15.32
C GLU A 466 40.32 15.77 -15.35
N ARG A 467 40.85 14.69 -14.76
CA ARG A 467 40.16 13.40 -14.70
C ARG A 467 39.00 13.44 -13.72
N CYS A 468 39.15 14.16 -12.61
CA CYS A 468 38.05 14.40 -11.68
C CYS A 468 36.93 15.22 -12.34
N ARG A 469 37.28 16.28 -13.09
CA ARG A 469 36.31 17.06 -13.86
C ARG A 469 35.58 16.19 -14.90
N LEU A 470 36.33 15.41 -15.68
CA LEU A 470 35.77 14.48 -16.66
C LEU A 470 34.83 13.45 -16.00
N ALA A 471 35.19 12.94 -14.81
CA ALA A 471 34.34 11.98 -14.09
C ALA A 471 32.99 12.60 -13.70
N ILE A 472 32.98 13.85 -13.21
CA ILE A 472 31.77 14.59 -12.88
C ILE A 472 30.94 14.86 -14.14
N ASP A 473 31.58 15.33 -15.22
CA ASP A 473 30.90 15.63 -16.48
C ASP A 473 30.19 14.39 -17.04
N ILE A 474 30.88 13.24 -17.06
CA ILE A 474 30.30 11.96 -17.48
C ILE A 474 29.16 11.56 -16.56
N PHE A 475 29.35 11.63 -15.24
CA PHE A 475 28.35 11.24 -14.25
C PHE A 475 27.05 12.05 -14.39
N SER A 476 27.17 13.39 -14.39
CA SER A 476 26.05 14.32 -14.57
C SER A 476 25.39 14.18 -15.95
N THR A 477 26.18 14.00 -17.02
CA THR A 477 25.64 13.80 -18.38
C THR A 477 24.81 12.51 -18.49
N LYS A 478 25.27 11.42 -17.87
CA LYS A 478 24.52 10.15 -17.89
C LYS A 478 23.20 10.26 -17.12
N LEU A 479 23.20 10.95 -15.98
CA LEU A 479 21.98 11.27 -15.24
C LEU A 479 21.03 12.13 -16.08
N HIS A 480 21.52 13.25 -16.62
CA HIS A 480 20.75 14.17 -17.46
C HIS A 480 20.11 13.45 -18.66
N THR A 481 20.90 12.66 -19.39
CA THR A 481 20.44 11.87 -20.55
C THR A 481 19.29 10.94 -20.17
N HIS A 482 19.41 10.26 -19.03
CA HIS A 482 18.41 9.30 -18.59
C HIS A 482 17.12 9.97 -18.10
N ILE A 483 17.22 11.16 -17.47
CA ILE A 483 16.06 12.01 -17.16
C ILE A 483 15.37 12.47 -18.44
N GLY A 484 16.13 12.91 -19.46
CA GLY A 484 15.59 13.28 -20.77
C GLY A 484 14.82 12.13 -21.44
N LEU A 485 15.34 10.91 -21.37
CA LEU A 485 14.65 9.71 -21.85
C LEU A 485 13.31 9.50 -21.16
N TYR A 486 13.23 9.70 -19.84
CA TYR A 486 11.97 9.54 -19.11
C TYR A 486 11.00 10.71 -19.24
N LEU A 487 11.50 11.93 -19.42
CA LEU A 487 10.67 13.06 -19.82
C LEU A 487 9.93 12.73 -21.14
N ALA A 488 10.64 12.18 -22.12
CA ALA A 488 10.05 11.74 -23.38
C ALA A 488 9.06 10.59 -23.19
N ARG A 489 9.41 9.55 -22.41
CA ARG A 489 8.54 8.39 -22.16
C ARG A 489 7.26 8.73 -21.40
N LEU A 490 7.29 9.73 -20.52
CA LEU A 490 6.15 10.18 -19.72
C LEU A 490 5.33 11.30 -20.40
N ASN A 491 5.81 11.81 -21.53
CA ASN A 491 5.25 12.98 -22.23
C ASN A 491 5.22 14.22 -21.33
N GLY A 492 6.37 14.52 -20.71
CA GLY A 492 6.50 15.49 -19.63
C GLY A 492 6.20 14.88 -18.26
N VAL A 493 6.53 15.63 -17.21
CA VAL A 493 6.40 15.20 -15.81
C VAL A 493 5.92 16.34 -14.95
N ASP A 494 5.37 16.01 -13.79
CA ASP A 494 4.90 16.99 -12.80
C ASP A 494 6.00 17.26 -11.76
N GLY A 495 6.88 16.26 -11.52
CA GLY A 495 7.98 16.37 -10.57
C GLY A 495 9.24 15.55 -10.92
N ILE A 496 10.41 16.09 -10.57
CA ILE A 496 11.69 15.38 -10.53
C ILE A 496 12.19 15.35 -9.08
N ILE A 497 12.48 14.18 -8.56
CA ILE A 497 12.83 13.97 -7.16
C ILE A 497 14.28 13.50 -7.05
N PHE A 498 15.10 14.22 -6.28
CA PHE A 498 16.44 13.79 -5.91
C PHE A 498 16.45 13.20 -4.51
N THR A 499 17.08 12.04 -4.37
CA THR A 499 17.15 11.31 -3.10
C THR A 499 18.47 10.54 -2.97
N ALA A 500 18.69 9.94 -1.81
CA ALA A 500 19.91 9.24 -1.40
C ALA A 500 21.14 10.15 -1.28
N GLY A 501 22.26 9.56 -0.85
CA GLY A 501 23.44 10.29 -0.36
C GLY A 501 23.91 11.46 -1.24
N ILE A 502 24.11 11.26 -2.55
CA ILE A 502 24.55 12.31 -3.48
C ILE A 502 23.36 13.22 -3.84
N GLY A 503 22.21 12.63 -4.16
CA GLY A 503 21.02 13.38 -4.59
C GLY A 503 20.52 14.37 -3.53
N GLU A 504 20.67 14.05 -2.25
CA GLU A 504 20.28 14.90 -1.14
C GLU A 504 21.30 16.02 -0.86
N ASN A 505 22.59 15.71 -0.98
CA ASN A 505 23.67 16.51 -0.39
C ASN A 505 24.57 17.23 -1.40
N SER A 506 24.48 16.95 -2.70
CA SER A 506 25.33 17.57 -3.74
C SER A 506 24.53 18.54 -4.61
N PRO A 507 24.34 19.80 -4.19
CA PRO A 507 23.62 20.81 -4.98
C PRO A 507 24.24 21.03 -6.36
N GLU A 508 25.56 20.94 -6.48
CA GLU A 508 26.32 21.10 -7.73
C GLU A 508 25.89 20.03 -8.75
N ILE A 509 25.75 18.78 -8.31
CA ILE A 509 25.30 17.68 -9.18
C ILE A 509 23.86 17.88 -9.61
N ARG A 510 22.96 18.28 -8.69
CA ARG A 510 21.57 18.56 -9.05
C ARG A 510 21.46 19.68 -10.08
N GLU A 511 22.25 20.74 -9.92
CA GLU A 511 22.28 21.86 -10.85
C GLU A 511 22.81 21.45 -12.23
N MET A 512 23.93 20.74 -12.29
CA MET A 512 24.48 20.21 -13.55
C MET A 512 23.48 19.29 -14.26
N VAL A 513 22.76 18.45 -13.52
CA VAL A 513 21.79 17.51 -14.07
C VAL A 513 20.52 18.21 -14.59
N CYS A 514 20.07 19.27 -13.92
CA CYS A 514 18.89 20.02 -14.34
C CYS A 514 19.16 21.08 -15.42
N THR A 515 20.41 21.55 -15.54
CA THR A 515 20.81 22.51 -16.58
C THR A 515 20.49 21.96 -17.96
N GLY A 516 19.83 22.75 -18.80
CA GLY A 516 19.40 22.33 -20.14
C GLY A 516 18.01 21.68 -20.20
N LEU A 517 17.32 21.50 -19.05
CA LEU A 517 15.94 21.01 -19.01
C LEU A 517 14.89 22.15 -19.02
N GLU A 518 15.30 23.39 -19.26
CA GLU A 518 14.40 24.56 -19.30
C GLU A 518 13.35 24.42 -20.41
N TYR A 519 13.72 23.82 -21.55
CA TYR A 519 12.79 23.52 -22.64
C TYR A 519 11.65 22.58 -22.21
N ALA A 520 11.87 21.75 -21.18
CA ALA A 520 10.90 20.84 -20.61
C ALA A 520 10.15 21.45 -19.40
N GLY A 521 10.38 22.73 -19.10
CA GLY A 521 9.72 23.44 -18.01
C GLY A 521 10.36 23.22 -16.64
N VAL A 522 11.65 22.86 -16.58
CA VAL A 522 12.41 22.76 -15.33
C VAL A 522 13.19 24.05 -15.10
N TYR A 523 12.81 24.81 -14.08
CA TYR A 523 13.51 26.03 -13.67
C TYR A 523 13.92 25.90 -12.20
N LEU A 524 15.22 25.74 -11.94
CA LEU A 524 15.74 25.66 -10.58
C LEU A 524 15.71 27.01 -9.87
N ASP A 525 15.55 26.96 -8.55
CA ASP A 525 15.83 28.05 -7.63
C ASP A 525 17.20 27.78 -7.01
N HIS A 526 18.19 28.59 -7.38
CA HIS A 526 19.58 28.42 -6.95
C HIS A 526 19.69 28.48 -5.42
N GLU A 527 19.05 29.46 -4.77
CA GLU A 527 19.12 29.60 -3.31
C GLU A 527 18.47 28.40 -2.62
N ALA A 528 17.30 27.97 -3.08
CA ALA A 528 16.62 26.80 -2.52
C ALA A 528 17.42 25.50 -2.72
N ASN A 529 18.14 25.36 -3.85
CA ASN A 529 18.99 24.21 -4.12
C ASN A 529 20.15 24.09 -3.12
N TYR A 530 20.75 25.21 -2.73
CA TYR A 530 21.87 25.27 -1.78
C TYR A 530 21.44 25.31 -0.30
N GLN A 531 20.14 25.50 -0.02
CA GLN A 531 19.60 25.32 1.34
C GLN A 531 19.81 23.89 1.85
N LYS A 532 20.12 23.76 3.14
CA LYS A 532 20.47 22.47 3.76
C LYS A 532 19.28 21.83 4.47
N ARG A 533 19.19 20.50 4.28
CA ARG A 533 18.41 19.51 5.03
C ARG A 533 16.92 19.42 4.71
N GLY A 534 16.40 18.21 4.93
CA GLY A 534 14.98 17.90 4.88
C GLY A 534 14.38 17.82 3.48
N GLU A 535 13.09 17.53 3.48
CA GLU A 535 12.22 17.57 2.32
C GLU A 535 12.01 19.01 1.88
N ARG A 536 12.28 19.30 0.60
CA ARG A 536 12.17 20.67 0.07
C ARG A 536 11.96 20.72 -1.43
N PHE A 537 11.32 21.78 -1.89
CA PHE A 537 11.32 22.17 -3.30
C PHE A 537 12.58 22.98 -3.61
N ILE A 538 13.21 22.66 -4.74
CA ILE A 538 14.38 23.38 -5.27
C ILE A 538 14.12 23.96 -6.66
N SER A 539 12.89 23.86 -7.17
CA SER A 539 12.43 24.56 -8.36
C SER A 539 11.87 25.94 -8.01
N SER A 540 12.01 26.90 -8.91
CA SER A 540 11.30 28.18 -8.83
C SER A 540 9.79 27.99 -8.68
N ARG A 541 9.12 28.90 -7.96
CA ARG A 541 7.65 28.92 -7.81
C ARG A 541 6.91 28.85 -9.14
N TYR A 542 7.49 29.42 -10.20
CA TYR A 542 6.91 29.47 -11.55
C TYR A 542 7.29 28.30 -12.43
N SER A 543 8.16 27.39 -11.97
CA SER A 543 8.55 26.20 -12.72
C SER A 543 7.33 25.30 -12.96
N PRO A 544 6.98 24.99 -14.23
CA PRO A 544 5.92 24.03 -14.54
C PRO A 544 6.19 22.65 -13.95
N VAL A 545 7.44 22.19 -14.01
CA VAL A 545 7.90 20.95 -13.39
C VAL A 545 8.47 21.26 -12.02
N LYS A 546 7.99 20.59 -10.97
CA LYS A 546 8.58 20.73 -9.63
C LYS A 546 9.86 19.92 -9.52
N VAL A 547 10.83 20.46 -8.80
CA VAL A 547 12.05 19.72 -8.47
C VAL A 547 12.13 19.63 -6.96
N LEU A 548 12.25 18.41 -6.44
CA LEU A 548 12.19 18.10 -5.02
C LEU A 548 13.48 17.43 -4.58
N VAL A 549 13.88 17.68 -3.34
CA VAL A 549 14.85 16.84 -2.63
C VAL A 549 14.12 16.18 -1.48
N ILE A 550 14.09 14.85 -1.47
CA ILE A 550 13.37 14.05 -0.47
C ILE A 550 14.36 13.02 0.08
N PRO A 551 14.78 13.10 1.35
CA PRO A 551 15.62 12.07 1.94
C PRO A 551 14.91 10.71 1.98
N THR A 552 15.53 9.67 1.44
CA THR A 552 14.89 8.34 1.41
C THR A 552 14.90 7.68 2.79
N ASN A 553 13.89 6.86 3.09
CA ASN A 553 13.86 6.02 4.28
C ASN A 553 13.30 4.63 3.91
N GLU A 554 14.20 3.78 3.40
CA GLU A 554 13.86 2.42 2.94
C GLU A 554 13.45 1.53 4.12
N GLU A 555 14.08 1.73 5.27
CA GLU A 555 13.77 0.97 6.47
C GLU A 555 12.34 1.27 6.98
N LEU A 556 11.86 2.51 6.84
CA LEU A 556 10.49 2.86 7.20
C LEU A 556 9.46 2.19 6.26
N ILE A 557 9.78 1.98 4.98
CA ILE A 557 8.95 1.17 4.08
C ILE A 557 8.87 -0.26 4.60
N MET A 558 9.99 -0.84 5.00
CA MET A 558 10.00 -2.20 5.55
C MET A 558 9.17 -2.30 6.83
N ALA A 559 9.31 -1.35 7.75
CA ALA A 559 8.54 -1.31 8.99
C ALA A 559 7.04 -1.14 8.73
N ARG A 560 6.65 -0.28 7.78
CA ARG A 560 5.25 -0.09 7.38
C ARG A 560 4.64 -1.35 6.78
N ASP A 561 5.34 -2.00 5.85
CA ASP A 561 4.85 -3.22 5.21
C ASP A 561 4.71 -4.35 6.21
N ALA A 562 5.74 -4.53 7.06
CA ALA A 562 5.69 -5.55 8.10
C ALA A 562 4.54 -5.29 9.07
N TYR A 563 4.41 -4.06 9.57
CA TYR A 563 3.31 -3.67 10.44
C TYR A 563 1.95 -3.97 9.80
N GLN A 564 1.72 -3.55 8.55
CA GLN A 564 0.44 -3.80 7.86
C GLN A 564 0.12 -5.28 7.65
N LEU A 565 1.13 -6.11 7.38
CA LEU A 565 0.95 -7.54 7.13
C LEU A 565 0.68 -8.36 8.40
N ILE A 566 1.01 -7.83 9.58
CA ILE A 566 0.81 -8.53 10.86
C ILE A 566 -0.41 -8.03 11.67
N LEU A 567 -1.20 -7.11 11.11
CA LEU A 567 -2.47 -6.59 11.67
C LEU A 567 -3.68 -7.44 11.28
#